data_AF-A0AB73IN83-F1
#
_entry.id   AF-A0AB73IN83-F1
#
_cell.length_a   1.000
_cell.length_b   1.000
_cell.length_c   1.000
_cell.angle_alpha   90.00
_cell.angle_beta   90.00
_cell.angle_gamma   90.00
#
_symmetry.space_group_name_H-M   'P 1'
#
loop_
_entity.id
_entity.type
_entity.pdbx_description
1 polymer ?
#
loop_
_entity_poly.entity_id
_entity_poly.type
_entity_poly.pdbx_seq_one_letter_code
_entity_poly.pdbx_strand_id
1 'polypeptide(L)' 'MLRHLEEDHFIWPRRQQAVIELTTEQLRWLLEGIDIDAMRRHPARRYRHAS' A
#
# COMPACT_ATOMS: atom_id res chain seq x y z
N MET A 1 -21.70 5.38 17.54
CA MET A 1 -22.11 4.65 16.32
C MET A 1 -20.94 4.76 15.35
N LEU A 2 -19.98 3.80 15.39
CA LEU A 2 -18.87 3.81 14.44
C LEU A 2 -19.45 3.38 13.08
N ARG A 3 -19.50 4.32 12.14
CA ARG A 3 -19.96 4.08 10.79
C ARG A 3 -18.97 3.13 10.10
N HIS A 4 -19.54 2.13 9.47
CA HIS A 4 -18.85 0.98 8.90
C HIS A 4 -17.97 1.45 7.73
N LEU A 5 -16.85 0.78 7.56
CA LEU A 5 -16.03 0.77 6.33
C LEU A 5 -16.82 0.14 5.17
N GLU A 6 -18.01 0.66 4.86
CA GLU A 6 -18.92 0.10 3.85
C GLU A 6 -19.01 0.94 2.57
N GLU A 7 -18.59 2.21 2.59
CA GLU A 7 -18.61 3.04 1.37
C GLU A 7 -17.44 2.72 0.41
N ASP A 8 -16.27 2.41 0.95
CA ASP A 8 -15.08 2.08 0.16
C ASP A 8 -14.77 0.59 0.22
N HIS A 9 -14.88 -0.07 -0.94
CA HIS A 9 -14.53 -1.46 -1.08
C HIS A 9 -13.03 -1.64 -0.81
N PHE A 10 -12.70 -2.53 0.12
CA PHE A 10 -11.32 -2.93 0.34
C PHE A 10 -10.68 -3.47 -0.95
N ILE A 11 -9.60 -2.84 -1.42
CA ILE A 11 -8.88 -3.29 -2.61
C ILE A 11 -7.78 -4.25 -2.20
N TRP A 12 -8.07 -5.55 -2.27
CA TRP A 12 -7.06 -6.58 -2.00
C TRP A 12 -6.06 -6.68 -3.16
N PRO A 13 -4.74 -6.63 -2.89
CA PRO A 13 -3.72 -6.66 -3.94
C PRO A 13 -3.77 -8.01 -4.66
N ARG A 14 -4.04 -7.99 -5.97
CA ARG A 14 -4.11 -9.20 -6.81
C ARG A 14 -2.73 -9.57 -7.32
N ARG A 15 -1.86 -10.03 -6.41
CA ARG A 15 -0.56 -10.62 -6.79
C ARG A 15 -0.78 -12.03 -7.33
N GLN A 16 0.12 -12.50 -8.20
CA GLN A 16 0.11 -13.90 -8.70
C GLN A 16 0.33 -14.94 -7.57
N GLN A 17 0.74 -14.49 -6.38
CA GLN A 17 0.97 -15.33 -5.21
C GLN A 17 -0.30 -15.46 -4.37
N ALA A 18 -0.69 -16.70 -4.04
CA ALA A 18 -1.86 -16.99 -3.21
C ALA A 18 -1.75 -16.46 -1.77
N VAL A 19 -0.52 -16.24 -1.27
CA VAL A 19 -0.23 -15.65 0.04
C VAL A 19 0.68 -14.45 -0.19
N ILE A 20 0.31 -13.30 0.36
CA ILE A 20 1.08 -12.06 0.26
C ILE A 20 1.61 -11.73 1.65
N GLU A 21 2.92 -11.67 1.79
CA GLU A 21 3.53 -11.13 3.00
C GLU A 21 3.40 -9.61 2.98
N LEU A 22 2.69 -9.09 3.98
CA LEU A 22 2.48 -7.66 4.18
C LEU A 22 3.21 -7.22 5.44
N THR A 23 3.89 -6.08 5.38
CA THR A 23 4.36 -5.42 6.58
C THR A 23 3.18 -4.82 7.35
N THR A 24 3.36 -4.53 8.64
CA THR A 24 2.33 -3.86 9.45
C THR A 24 1.90 -2.52 8.85
N GLU A 25 2.81 -1.82 8.16
CA GLU A 25 2.50 -0.57 7.47
C GLU A 25 1.62 -0.80 6.23
N GLN A 26 1.95 -1.79 5.41
CA GLN A 26 1.13 -2.17 4.26
C GLN A 26 -0.27 -2.63 4.69
N LEU A 27 -0.38 -3.39 5.77
CA LEU A 27 -1.68 -3.77 6.33
C LEU A 27 -2.50 -2.55 6.76
N ARG A 28 -1.88 -1.57 7.42
CA ARG A 28 -2.56 -0.32 7.78
C ARG A 28 -3.07 0.44 6.55
N TRP A 29 -2.27 0.55 5.50
CA TRP A 29 -2.69 1.19 4.26
C TRP A 29 -3.93 0.54 3.64
N LEU A 30 -3.99 -0.79 3.66
CA LEU A 30 -5.18 -1.50 3.20
C LEU A 30 -6.43 -1.19 4.03
N LEU A 31 -6.29 -1.09 5.35
CA LEU A 31 -7.39 -0.72 6.25
C LEU A 31 -7.86 0.72 6.05
N GLU A 32 -6.98 1.59 5.56
CA GLU A 32 -7.29 2.98 5.17
C GLU A 32 -7.82 3.08 3.72
N GLY A 33 -7.97 1.96 3.00
CA GLY A 33 -8.47 1.92 1.62
C GLY A 33 -7.43 2.22 0.53
N ILE A 34 -6.14 2.18 0.86
CA ILE A 34 -5.05 2.47 -0.09
C ILE A 34 -4.69 1.19 -0.85
N ASP A 35 -4.71 1.27 -2.18
CA ASP A 35 -4.22 0.22 -3.07
C ASP A 35 -2.68 0.17 -3.06
N ILE A 36 -2.12 -0.85 -2.39
CA ILE A 36 -0.67 -1.07 -2.32
C ILE A 36 -0.06 -1.43 -3.68
N ASP A 37 -0.83 -2.02 -4.61
CA ASP A 37 -0.30 -2.42 -5.91
C ASP A 37 -0.07 -1.20 -6.82
N ALA A 38 -0.89 -0.17 -6.67
CA ALA A 38 -0.71 1.12 -7.31
C ALA A 38 0.46 1.94 -6.71
N MET A 39 0.95 1.58 -5.51
CA MET A 39 2.06 2.30 -4.86
C MET A 39 3.38 2.05 -5.60
N ARG A 40 3.73 2.99 -6.47
CA ARG A 40 5.03 3.01 -7.15
C ARG A 40 6.06 3.74 -6.29
N ARG A 41 7.05 3.03 -5.75
CA ARG A 41 8.20 3.68 -5.11
C ARG A 41 8.87 4.64 -6.10
N HIS A 42 9.21 5.83 -5.61
CA HIS A 42 10.03 6.75 -6.39
C HIS A 42 11.34 6.05 -6.82
N PRO A 43 11.81 6.27 -8.06
CA PRO A 43 13.09 5.73 -8.48
C PRO A 43 14.18 6.21 -7.53
N ALA A 44 15.11 5.32 -7.18
CA ALA A 44 16.22 5.65 -6.30
C ALA A 44 17.02 6.81 -6.89
N ARG A 45 16.89 8.00 -6.31
CA ARG A 45 17.66 9.18 -6.73
C ARG A 45 19.04 9.09 -6.07
N ARG A 46 20.08 8.92 -6.89
CA ARG A 46 21.47 9.06 -6.44
C ARG A 46 21.79 10.54 -6.36
N TYR A 47 21.67 11.12 -5.18
CA TYR A 47 22.14 12.48 -4.92
C TYR A 47 23.67 12.47 -4.95
N ARG A 48 24.26 13.22 -5.89
CA ARG A 48 25.68 13.56 -5.84
C ARG A 48 25.79 14.78 -4.94
N HIS A 49 26.58 14.65 -3.88
CA HIS A 49 26.97 15.78 -3.04
C HIS A 49 27.76 16.75 -3.92
N ALA A 50 27.32 18.01 -4.01
CA ALA A 50 28.13 19.05 -4.64
C ALA A 50 29.26 19.39 -3.66
N SER A 51 30.50 19.20 -4.10
CA SER A 51 31.72 19.65 -3.41
C SER A 51 31.96 21.13 -3.66
#